data_AF-A0A399QUV3-F1
#
_entry.id   AF-A0A399QUV3-F1
#
_cell.length_a   1.000
_cell.length_b   1.000
_cell.length_c   1.000
_cell.angle_alpha   90.00
_cell.angle_beta   90.00
_cell.angle_gamma   90.00
#
_symmetry.space_group_name_H-M   'P 1'
#
loop_
_entity.id
_entity.type
_entity.pdbx_description
1 polymer ?
#
loop_
_entity_poly.entity_id
_entity_poly.type
_entity_poly.pdbx_seq_one_letter_code
_entity_poly.pdbx_strand_id
1 'polypeptide(L)' 'MSSFAIYTIGFIIFLGGLIWAAVALGVPGQWVAIGAVILGGLGLITAVTNTRRKDETPATEGEPSN' A
#
# COMPACT_ATOMS: atom_id res chain seq x y z
N MET A 1 -9.60 -13.70 10.03
CA MET A 1 -8.36 -13.09 9.49
C MET A 1 -8.74 -11.76 8.90
N SER A 2 -8.43 -10.64 9.57
CA SER A 2 -8.81 -9.30 9.11
C SER A 2 -8.20 -9.04 7.73
N SER A 3 -9.02 -8.59 6.78
CA SER A 3 -8.60 -8.30 5.39
C SER A 3 -7.40 -7.34 5.32
N PHE A 4 -7.23 -6.52 6.36
CA PHE A 4 -6.05 -5.68 6.59
C PHE A 4 -4.74 -6.46 6.59
N ALA A 5 -4.67 -7.60 7.31
CA ALA A 5 -3.46 -8.40 7.39
C ALA A 5 -3.04 -8.93 6.00
N ILE A 6 -3.99 -9.40 5.19
CA ILE A 6 -3.72 -9.89 3.83
C ILE A 6 -3.25 -8.73 2.93
N TYR A 7 -3.84 -7.55 3.06
CA TYR A 7 -3.41 -6.36 2.32
C TYR A 7 -1.99 -5.93 2.67
N THR A 8 -1.67 -5.87 3.97
CA THR A 8 -0.32 -5.53 4.45
C THR A 8 0.72 -6.55 3.97
N ILE A 9 0.38 -7.85 4.00
CA ILE A 9 1.27 -8.91 3.51
C ILE A 9 1.51 -8.76 2.00
N GLY A 10 0.46 -8.56 1.21
CA GLY A 10 0.59 -8.34 -0.23
C GLY A 10 1.44 -7.11 -0.58
N PHE A 11 1.33 -6.05 0.22
CA PHE A 11 2.14 -4.85 0.07
C PHE A 11 3.63 -5.09 0.36
N ILE A 12 3.96 -5.84 1.43
CA ILE A 12 5.35 -6.20 1.75
C ILE A 12 5.95 -7.08 0.64
N ILE A 13 5.19 -8.04 0.10
CA ILE A 13 5.65 -8.89 -1.01
C ILE A 13 5.91 -8.05 -2.27
N PHE A 14 5.02 -7.11 -2.58
CA PHE A 14 5.20 -6.19 -3.71
C PHE A 14 6.48 -5.34 -3.58
N LEU A 15 6.72 -4.79 -2.39
CA LEU A 15 7.92 -4.01 -2.08
C LEU A 15 9.20 -4.84 -2.21
N GLY A 16 9.21 -6.05 -1.64
CA GLY A 16 10.34 -6.97 -1.75
C GLY A 16 10.64 -7.39 -3.18
N GLY A 17 9.61 -7.67 -3.98
CA GLY A 17 9.74 -8.01 -5.40
C GLY A 17 10.32 -6.88 -6.24
N LEU A 18 9.95 -5.63 -5.95
CA LEU A 18 10.47 -4.46 -6.65
C LEU A 18 11.95 -4.22 -6.37
N ILE A 19 12.38 -4.39 -5.11
CA ILE A 19 13.79 -4.31 -4.71
C ILE A 19 14.58 -5.43 -5.39
N TRP A 20 14.06 -6.66 -5.41
CA TRP A 20 14.73 -7.80 -6.05
C TRP A 20 14.85 -7.59 -7.57
N ALA A 21 13.79 -7.14 -8.25
CA ALA A 21 13.85 -6.86 -9.69
C ALA A 21 14.92 -5.81 -10.05
N ALA A 22 15.05 -4.76 -9.25
CA ALA A 22 16.07 -3.72 -9.45
C ALA A 22 17.50 -4.25 -9.24
N VAL A 23 17.69 -5.14 -8.27
CA VAL A 23 18.98 -5.84 -8.05
C VAL A 23 19.28 -6.82 -9.20
N ALA A 24 18.28 -7.56 -9.67
CA ALA A 24 18.43 -8.54 -10.76
C ALA A 24 18.76 -7.89 -12.11
N LEU A 25 18.31 -6.65 -12.34
CA LEU A 25 18.66 -5.84 -13.52
C LEU A 25 20.13 -5.36 -13.51
N GLY A 26 20.91 -5.63 -12.46
CA GLY A 26 22.31 -5.22 -12.37
C GLY A 26 22.48 -3.70 -12.21
N VAL A 27 21.43 -3.01 -11.79
CA VAL A 27 21.48 -1.56 -11.56
C VAL A 27 22.44 -1.28 -10.39
N PRO A 28 23.31 -0.26 -10.48
CA PRO A 28 24.20 0.09 -9.38
C PRO A 28 23.40 0.33 -8.09
N GLY A 29 23.83 -0.25 -6.98
CA GLY A 29 23.07 -0.26 -5.72
C GLY A 29 22.64 1.12 -5.21
N GLN A 30 23.40 2.17 -5.53
CA GLN A 30 23.04 3.56 -5.23
C GLN A 30 21.76 4.01 -5.94
N TRP A 31 21.60 3.67 -7.22
CA TRP A 31 20.39 3.97 -7.99
C TRP A 31 19.22 3.08 -7.57
N VAL A 32 19.48 1.84 -7.18
CA VAL A 32 18.47 0.96 -6.58
C VAL A 32 17.95 1.56 -5.28
N ALA A 33 18.82 2.10 -4.42
CA ALA A 33 18.43 2.74 -3.18
C ALA A 33 17.57 4.00 -3.42
N ILE A 34 17.99 4.87 -4.34
CA ILE A 34 17.23 6.09 -4.70
C ILE A 34 15.85 5.70 -5.26
N GLY A 35 15.81 4.77 -6.22
CA GLY A 35 14.57 4.28 -6.81
C GLY A 35 13.65 3.58 -5.79
N ALA A 36 14.22 2.78 -4.89
CA ALA A 36 13.49 2.09 -3.84
C ALA A 36 12.89 3.06 -2.82
N VAL A 37 13.58 4.16 -2.48
CA VAL A 37 13.03 5.19 -1.57
C VAL A 37 11.88 5.95 -2.25
N ILE A 38 12.03 6.33 -3.52
CA ILE A 38 10.98 7.05 -4.27
C ILE A 38 9.75 6.15 -4.47
N LEU A 39 9.94 4.94 -4.99
CA LEU A 39 8.85 3.98 -5.23
C LEU A 39 8.25 3.44 -3.93
N GLY A 40 9.07 3.26 -2.91
CA GLY A 40 8.62 2.91 -1.56
C GLY A 40 7.73 3.99 -0.96
N GLY A 41 8.12 5.26 -1.08
CA GLY A 41 7.29 6.39 -0.64
C GLY A 41 5.96 6.49 -1.41
N LEU A 42 6.00 6.37 -2.73
CA LEU A 42 4.79 6.44 -3.57
C LEU A 42 3.85 5.26 -3.30
N GLY A 43 4.40 4.05 -3.25
CA GLY A 43 3.65 2.84 -2.94
C GLY A 43 3.05 2.86 -1.54
N LEU A 44 3.78 3.40 -0.55
CA LEU A 44 3.28 3.53 0.82
C LEU A 44 2.11 4.52 0.89
N ILE A 45 2.20 5.66 0.20
CA ILE A 45 1.09 6.63 0.11
C ILE A 45 -0.14 5.98 -0.50
N THR A 46 0.02 5.21 -1.59
CA THR A 46 -1.10 4.48 -2.22
C THR A 46 -1.70 3.44 -1.28
N ALA A 47 -0.85 2.67 -0.57
CA ALA A 47 -1.29 1.65 0.37
C ALA A 47 -2.08 2.25 1.54
N VAL A 48 -1.59 3.35 2.13
CA VAL A 48 -2.26 4.03 3.25
C VAL A 48 -3.54 4.73 2.78
N THR A 49 -3.54 5.35 1.59
CA THR A 49 -4.74 6.00 1.04
C THR A 49 -5.87 4.99 0.79
N ASN A 50 -5.52 3.79 0.33
CA ASN A 50 -6.51 2.73 0.12
C ASN A 50 -7.14 2.24 1.43
N THR A 51 -6.42 2.33 2.56
CA THR A 51 -6.99 1.98 3.88
C THR A 51 -7.96 3.03 4.43
N ARG A 52 -7.85 4.31 4.05
CA ARG A 52 -8.76 5.38 4.52
C ARG A 52 -10.13 5.40 3.85
N ARG A 53 -10.29 4.85 2.65
CA ARG A 53 -11.57 4.91 1.90
C ARG A 53 -12.64 3.95 2.44
N LYS A 54 -12.35 3.16 3.48
CA LYS A 54 -13.31 2.18 4.00
C LYS A 54 -14.31 2.76 5.01
N ASP A 55 -14.15 4.02 5.44
CA ASP A 55 -15.05 4.67 6.40
C ASP A 55 -16.07 5.63 5.76
N GLU A 56 -16.47 5.40 4.51
CA GLU A 56 -17.72 5.98 4.00
C GLU A 56 -18.88 5.05 4.40
N THR A 57 -19.22 5.05 5.69
CA THR A 57 -20.57 4.68 6.13
C THR A 57 -21.38 5.97 6.17
N PRO A 58 -22.10 6.37 5.10
CA PRO A 58 -23.21 7.28 5.26
C PRO A 58 -24.22 6.56 6.14
N ALA A 59 -24.39 7.06 7.37
CA ALA A 59 -25.44 6.65 8.28
C ALA A 59 -26.80 6.92 7.64
N THR A 60 -27.31 5.95 6.88
CA THR A 60 -28.75 5.79 6.64
C THR A 60 -29.32 5.19 7.92
N GLU A 61 -29.59 6.03 8.92
CA GLU A 61 -30.47 5.67 10.04
C GLU A 61 -30.99 6.96 10.68
N GLY A 62 -31.67 7.76 9.87
CA GLY A 62 -32.57 8.81 10.31
C GLY A 62 -33.97 8.45 9.84
N GLU A 63 -34.51 7.33 10.32
CA GLU A 63 -35.94 7.04 10.25
C GLU A 63 -36.58 7.59 11.54
N PRO A 64 -37.12 8.82 11.55
CA PRO A 64 -38.06 9.21 12.58
C PRO A 64 -39.35 8.43 12.35
N SER A 65 -39.45 7.28 13.03
CA SER A 65 -40.74 6.77 13.45
C SER A 65 -41.37 7.80 14.41
N ASN A 66 -42.71 7.90 14.34
CA ASN A 66 -43.65 8.71 15.15
C ASN A 66 -43.97 10.13 14.63
#